data_AF-X0QLG3-F1
#
_entry.id   AF-X0QLG3-F1
#
_cell.length_a   1.000
_cell.length_b   1.000
_cell.length_c   1.000
_cell.angle_alpha   90.00
_cell.angle_beta   90.00
_cell.angle_gamma   90.00
#
_symmetry.space_group_name_H-M   'P 1'
#
loop_
_entity.id
_entity.type
_entity.pdbx_description
1 polymer ?
#
loop_
_entity_poly.entity_id
_entity_poly.type
_entity_poly.pdbx_seq_one_letter_code
_entity_poly.pdbx_strand_id
1 'polypeptide(L)'
;MTIREAAIFYGVSTSTIHSWQQNLALKIKRNKAPTKIPDDALIEDVKRYPDDYNYERARRLNCSKTGIFNALKRLSISQKKDLRTSKSLPDKKSAYQSKLNIFMQQRYPIVYMDESGFEAETIRPYGYVPIGKPCIDSYNWQAKKRTNVICALYKKMLFALDYFEQNINSHIFYDWCKFTLIPSLKTKCVIVMDNARFHKSKRIQRLLNRHGHRILWLPPYSTDLNPIEKKWAQLSFCAKGGMENNLPRLFHDMGCIDSIKT
;
A
#
# COMPACT_ATOMS: atom_id res chain seq x y z
N MET A 1 35.90 28.39 -41.80
CA MET A 1 36.92 27.89 -40.85
C MET A 1 37.67 26.75 -41.50
N THR A 2 38.99 26.85 -41.63
CA THR A 2 39.82 25.77 -42.18
C THR A 2 39.95 24.61 -41.18
N ILE A 3 40.36 23.42 -41.63
CA ILE A 3 40.51 22.24 -40.76
C ILE A 3 41.54 22.49 -39.64
N ARG A 4 42.58 23.29 -39.92
CA ARG A 4 43.58 23.69 -38.92
C ARG A 4 43.02 24.69 -37.91
N GLU A 5 42.25 25.68 -38.36
CA GLU A 5 41.55 26.59 -37.46
C GLU A 5 40.55 25.84 -36.56
N ALA A 6 39.82 24.89 -37.12
CA ALA A 6 38.88 24.03 -36.38
C ALA A 6 39.60 23.18 -35.33
N ALA A 7 40.72 22.55 -35.70
CA ALA A 7 41.53 21.74 -34.80
C ALA A 7 42.05 22.56 -33.60
N ILE A 8 42.51 23.79 -33.85
CA ILE A 8 42.97 24.71 -32.81
C ILE A 8 41.80 25.16 -31.94
N PHE A 9 40.67 25.54 -32.55
CA PHE A 9 39.48 26.01 -31.84
C PHE A 9 38.89 24.96 -30.89
N TYR A 10 38.85 23.69 -31.31
CA TYR A 10 38.31 22.58 -30.51
C TYR A 10 39.38 21.85 -29.68
N GLY A 11 40.66 22.22 -29.78
CA GLY A 11 41.75 21.57 -29.05
C GLY A 11 41.97 20.09 -29.40
N VAL A 12 41.70 19.69 -30.65
CA VAL A 12 41.82 18.31 -31.14
C VAL A 12 42.73 18.24 -32.36
N SER A 13 43.24 17.06 -32.70
CA SER A 13 44.09 16.91 -33.88
C SER A 13 43.32 17.12 -35.19
N THR A 14 44.01 17.63 -36.21
CA THR A 14 43.47 17.79 -37.57
C THR A 14 42.93 16.48 -38.14
N SER A 15 43.56 15.35 -37.81
CA SER A 15 43.09 14.01 -38.18
C SER A 15 41.74 13.65 -37.57
N THR A 16 41.43 14.14 -36.36
CA THR A 16 40.12 13.94 -35.71
C THR A 16 39.03 14.71 -36.43
N ILE A 17 39.30 15.97 -36.80
CA ILE A 17 38.38 16.79 -37.60
C ILE A 17 38.12 16.15 -38.97
N HIS A 18 39.17 15.67 -39.64
CA HIS A 18 39.02 14.91 -40.89
C HIS A 18 38.18 13.65 -40.70
N SER A 19 38.39 12.88 -39.62
CA SER A 19 37.64 11.66 -39.32
C SER A 19 36.15 11.94 -39.08
N TRP A 20 35.82 13.03 -38.40
CA TRP A 20 34.44 13.46 -38.16
C TRP A 20 33.75 13.98 -39.41
N GLN A 21 34.48 14.68 -40.30
CA GLN A 21 33.94 15.07 -41.62
C GLN A 21 33.64 13.86 -42.50
N GLN A 22 34.46 12.81 -42.44
CA GLN A 22 34.26 11.59 -43.22
C GLN A 22 33.17 10.68 -42.63
N ASN A 23 32.88 10.79 -41.33
CA ASN A 23 31.84 10.00 -40.65
C ASN A 23 30.97 10.91 -39.77
N LEU A 24 30.04 11.64 -40.39
CA LEU A 24 29.07 12.49 -39.69
C LEU A 24 28.02 11.70 -38.90
N ALA A 25 27.83 10.42 -39.21
CA ALA A 25 26.87 9.58 -38.51
C ALA A 25 27.30 9.34 -37.05
N LEU A 26 26.36 9.45 -36.13
CA LEU A 26 26.59 9.12 -34.73
C LEU A 26 27.11 7.69 -34.60
N LYS A 27 28.26 7.51 -33.94
CA LYS A 27 28.78 6.17 -33.62
C LYS A 27 27.81 5.48 -32.67
N ILE A 28 27.02 4.54 -33.19
CA ILE A 28 26.16 3.67 -32.39
C ILE A 28 27.06 2.84 -31.47
N LYS A 29 26.71 2.72 -30.18
CA LYS A 29 27.45 1.88 -29.24
C LYS A 29 27.53 0.46 -29.82
N ARG A 30 28.72 -0.15 -29.78
CA ARG A 30 28.90 -1.56 -30.20
C ARG A 30 27.92 -2.44 -29.43
N ASN A 31 27.20 -3.31 -30.15
CA ASN A 31 26.37 -4.34 -29.54
C ASN A 31 27.30 -5.42 -28.96
N LYS A 32 27.82 -5.18 -27.75
CA LYS A 32 28.75 -6.11 -27.08
C LYS A 32 27.94 -7.19 -26.38
N ALA A 33 28.16 -8.45 -26.78
CA ALA A 33 27.56 -9.59 -26.12
C ALA A 33 27.93 -9.63 -24.62
N PRO A 34 27.06 -10.16 -23.75
CA PRO A 34 27.31 -10.21 -22.31
C PRO A 34 28.57 -11.02 -22.01
N THR A 35 29.58 -10.38 -21.44
CA THR A 35 30.91 -11.02 -21.28
C THR A 35 30.97 -12.16 -20.25
N LYS A 36 29.97 -12.31 -19.37
CA LYS A 36 30.05 -13.25 -18.22
C LYS A 36 28.77 -14.06 -17.94
N ILE A 37 27.61 -13.62 -18.41
CA ILE A 37 26.33 -14.25 -18.08
C ILE A 37 25.54 -14.38 -19.38
N PRO A 38 25.35 -15.59 -19.93
CA PRO A 38 24.48 -15.82 -21.07
C PRO A 38 23.04 -15.44 -20.72
N ASP A 39 22.34 -14.81 -21.65
CA ASP A 39 20.95 -14.35 -21.44
C ASP A 39 20.01 -15.53 -21.20
N ASP A 40 20.18 -16.59 -21.98
CA ASP A 40 19.37 -17.81 -21.90
C ASP A 40 19.51 -18.48 -20.53
N ALA A 41 20.73 -18.56 -20.01
CA ALA A 41 21.01 -19.14 -18.70
C ALA A 41 20.34 -18.35 -17.56
N LEU A 42 20.32 -17.02 -17.65
CA LEU A 42 19.63 -16.17 -16.66
C LEU A 42 18.11 -16.28 -16.79
N ILE A 43 17.57 -16.37 -18.00
CA ILE A 43 16.12 -16.54 -18.23
C ILE A 43 15.65 -17.89 -17.68
N GLU A 44 16.38 -18.98 -17.90
CA GLU A 44 16.07 -20.28 -17.32
C GLU A 44 16.14 -20.27 -15.79
N ASP A 45 17.16 -19.64 -15.21
CA ASP A 45 17.28 -19.50 -13.75
C ASP A 45 16.10 -18.72 -13.15
N VAL A 46 15.64 -17.66 -13.83
CA VAL A 46 14.44 -16.89 -13.44
C VAL A 46 13.18 -17.73 -13.52
N LYS A 47 13.02 -18.56 -14.56
CA LYS A 47 11.85 -19.46 -14.68
C LYS A 47 11.84 -20.53 -13.61
N ARG A 48 13.00 -21.13 -13.31
CA ARG A 48 13.11 -22.25 -12.35
C ARG A 48 13.02 -21.78 -10.90
N TYR A 49 13.53 -20.59 -10.61
CA TYR A 49 13.59 -20.03 -9.28
C TYR A 49 13.09 -18.58 -9.28
N PRO A 50 11.80 -18.31 -9.47
CA PRO A 50 11.29 -16.95 -9.67
C PRO A 50 11.46 -16.04 -8.45
N ASP A 51 11.45 -16.61 -7.24
CA ASP A 51 11.47 -15.89 -5.97
C ASP A 51 12.86 -15.68 -5.38
N ASP A 52 13.90 -16.23 -6.00
CA ASP A 52 15.26 -16.21 -5.45
C ASP A 52 15.90 -14.82 -5.51
N TYR A 53 16.68 -14.53 -4.47
CA TYR A 53 17.43 -13.30 -4.36
C TYR A 53 18.59 -13.27 -5.36
N ASN A 54 18.98 -12.06 -5.78
CA ASN A 54 20.10 -11.88 -6.71
C ASN A 54 21.43 -12.48 -6.22
N TYR A 55 21.63 -12.66 -4.91
CA TYR A 55 22.85 -13.30 -4.39
C TYR A 55 22.82 -14.84 -4.55
N GLU A 56 21.64 -15.46 -4.52
CA GLU A 56 21.46 -16.90 -4.76
C GLU A 56 21.68 -17.22 -6.23
N ARG A 57 21.07 -16.43 -7.11
CA ARG A 57 21.31 -16.48 -8.57
C ARG A 57 22.78 -16.26 -8.90
N ALA A 58 23.43 -15.32 -8.21
CA ALA A 58 24.84 -15.01 -8.40
C ALA A 58 25.75 -16.20 -8.02
N ARG A 59 25.43 -16.94 -6.96
CA ARG A 59 26.15 -18.18 -6.60
C ARG A 59 26.00 -19.26 -7.68
N ARG A 60 24.78 -19.44 -8.22
CA ARG A 60 24.52 -20.45 -9.28
C ARG A 60 25.19 -20.12 -10.60
N LEU A 61 25.13 -18.84 -11.01
CA LEU A 61 25.70 -18.36 -12.27
C LEU A 61 27.16 -17.89 -12.12
N ASN A 62 27.82 -18.23 -11.00
CA ASN A 62 29.21 -17.90 -10.67
C ASN A 62 29.60 -16.45 -11.00
N CYS A 63 28.79 -15.50 -10.53
CA CYS A 63 28.96 -14.08 -10.82
C CYS A 63 28.68 -13.21 -9.60
N SER A 64 28.75 -11.88 -9.75
CA SER A 64 28.43 -10.95 -8.65
C SER A 64 26.93 -10.63 -8.59
N LYS A 65 26.42 -10.33 -7.39
CA LYS A 65 25.04 -9.83 -7.18
C LYS A 65 24.72 -8.64 -8.08
N THR A 66 25.67 -7.71 -8.22
CA THR A 66 25.55 -6.53 -9.09
C THR A 66 25.50 -6.91 -10.57
N GLY A 67 26.24 -7.96 -10.97
CA GLY A 67 26.18 -8.54 -12.31
C GLY A 67 24.79 -9.05 -12.66
N ILE A 68 24.17 -9.82 -11.76
CA ILE A 68 22.78 -10.29 -11.91
C ILE A 68 21.81 -9.10 -12.03
N PHE A 69 21.92 -8.12 -11.14
CA PHE A 69 21.04 -6.94 -11.17
C PHE A 69 21.10 -6.21 -12.52
N ASN A 70 22.30 -5.95 -13.03
CA ASN A 70 22.49 -5.30 -14.33
C ASN A 70 22.00 -6.16 -15.49
N ALA A 71 22.18 -7.48 -15.42
CA ALA A 71 21.71 -8.41 -16.43
C ALA A 71 20.17 -8.49 -16.49
N LEU A 72 19.48 -8.57 -15.34
CA LEU A 72 18.02 -8.52 -15.25
C LEU A 72 17.46 -7.20 -15.82
N LYS A 73 18.10 -6.07 -15.49
CA LYS A 73 17.72 -4.75 -16.02
C LYS A 73 17.87 -4.69 -17.54
N ARG A 74 18.97 -5.24 -18.09
CA ARG A 74 19.20 -5.33 -19.53
C ARG A 74 18.15 -6.19 -20.24
N LEU A 75 17.72 -7.28 -19.62
CA LEU A 75 16.66 -8.17 -20.12
C LEU A 75 15.24 -7.65 -19.87
N SER A 76 15.09 -6.46 -19.28
CA SER A 76 13.78 -5.88 -18.91
C SER A 76 12.95 -6.77 -17.98
N ILE A 77 13.61 -7.57 -17.16
CA ILE A 77 12.97 -8.40 -16.13
C ILE A 77 12.82 -7.56 -14.86
N SER A 78 11.58 -7.20 -14.51
CA SER A 78 11.27 -6.45 -13.29
C SER A 78 10.94 -7.37 -12.12
N GLN A 79 11.46 -7.07 -10.93
CA GLN A 79 11.05 -7.74 -9.70
C GLN A 79 9.66 -7.25 -9.27
N LYS A 80 8.64 -8.10 -9.38
CA LYS A 80 7.26 -7.83 -8.95
C LYS A 80 6.71 -9.08 -8.28
N LYS A 81 5.93 -8.90 -7.22
CA LYS A 81 5.25 -10.00 -6.52
C LYS A 81 3.82 -9.58 -6.19
N ASP A 82 2.85 -10.44 -6.51
CA ASP A 82 1.45 -10.27 -6.13
C ASP A 82 1.15 -11.26 -5.00
N LEU A 83 1.00 -10.76 -3.78
CA LEU A 83 0.71 -11.56 -2.59
C LEU A 83 -0.80 -11.80 -2.48
N ARG A 84 -1.39 -12.54 -3.42
CA ARG A 84 -2.79 -12.95 -3.28
C ARG A 84 -2.89 -13.99 -2.18
N THR A 85 -3.65 -13.68 -1.13
CA THR A 85 -3.87 -14.57 0.00
C THR A 85 -4.52 -15.88 -0.47
N SER A 86 -3.81 -17.00 -0.32
CA SER A 86 -4.28 -18.35 -0.72
C SER A 86 -5.56 -18.81 -0.02
N LYS A 87 -5.92 -18.18 1.11
CA LYS A 87 -7.13 -18.47 1.89
C LYS A 87 -8.39 -17.74 1.40
N SER A 88 -8.28 -16.88 0.38
CA SER A 88 -9.45 -16.22 -0.19
C SER A 88 -10.18 -17.19 -1.13
N LEU A 89 -11.35 -17.68 -0.70
CA LEU A 89 -12.19 -18.59 -1.48
C LEU A 89 -12.87 -17.79 -2.62
N PRO A 90 -12.51 -18.04 -3.91
CA PRO A 90 -13.01 -17.25 -5.05
C PRO A 90 -14.55 -17.20 -5.11
N ASP A 91 -15.20 -18.32 -4.83
CA ASP A 91 -16.66 -18.44 -4.88
C ASP A 91 -17.37 -17.52 -3.88
N LYS A 92 -16.80 -17.37 -2.67
CA LYS A 92 -17.37 -16.50 -1.63
C LYS A 92 -17.21 -15.03 -1.99
N LYS A 93 -16.10 -14.65 -2.65
CA LYS A 93 -15.89 -13.30 -3.17
C LYS A 93 -16.89 -12.96 -4.28
N SER A 94 -17.12 -13.90 -5.21
CA SER A 94 -18.12 -13.74 -6.27
C SER A 94 -19.53 -13.55 -5.71
N ALA A 95 -19.95 -14.41 -4.78
CA ALA A 95 -21.27 -14.30 -4.14
C ALA A 95 -21.46 -12.97 -3.39
N TYR A 96 -20.42 -12.48 -2.72
CA TYR A 96 -20.44 -11.16 -2.07
C TYR A 96 -20.60 -10.03 -3.10
N GLN A 97 -19.82 -10.05 -4.18
CA GLN A 97 -19.88 -9.03 -5.23
C GLN A 97 -21.27 -9.00 -5.90
N SER A 98 -21.87 -10.15 -6.17
CA SER A 98 -23.24 -10.22 -6.70
C SER A 98 -24.26 -9.56 -5.77
N LYS A 99 -24.19 -9.83 -4.45
CA LYS A 99 -25.06 -9.19 -3.46
C LYS A 99 -24.83 -7.67 -3.38
N LEU A 100 -23.58 -7.24 -3.39
CA LEU A 100 -23.22 -5.83 -3.37
C LEU A 100 -23.77 -5.10 -4.60
N ASN A 101 -23.63 -5.71 -5.78
CA ASN A 101 -24.14 -5.17 -7.04
C ASN A 101 -25.67 -5.00 -7.03
N ILE A 102 -26.41 -5.95 -6.45
CA ILE A 102 -27.87 -5.84 -6.29
C ILE A 102 -28.23 -4.59 -5.46
N PHE A 103 -27.53 -4.36 -4.35
CA PHE A 103 -27.77 -3.17 -3.52
C PHE A 103 -27.40 -1.87 -4.21
N MET A 104 -26.31 -1.87 -4.98
CA MET A 104 -25.90 -0.72 -5.79
C MET A 104 -26.93 -0.39 -6.87
N GLN A 105 -27.48 -1.40 -7.55
CA GLN A 105 -28.56 -1.24 -8.54
C GLN A 105 -29.84 -0.68 -7.89
N GLN A 106 -30.15 -1.12 -6.67
CA GLN A 106 -31.25 -0.60 -5.85
C GLN A 106 -30.98 0.79 -5.26
N ARG A 107 -29.84 1.42 -5.59
CA ARG A 107 -29.42 2.76 -5.11
C ARG A 107 -29.32 2.88 -3.59
N TYR A 108 -29.06 1.78 -2.89
CA TYR A 108 -28.72 1.86 -1.47
C TYR A 108 -27.32 2.47 -1.30
N PRO A 109 -27.15 3.47 -0.41
CA PRO A 109 -25.83 3.89 0.04
C PRO A 109 -25.09 2.72 0.66
N ILE A 110 -23.84 2.49 0.24
CA ILE A 110 -22.97 1.46 0.83
C ILE A 110 -22.00 2.15 1.79
N VAL A 111 -22.07 1.75 3.04
CA VAL A 111 -21.23 2.26 4.13
C VAL A 111 -20.35 1.12 4.62
N TYR A 112 -19.04 1.35 4.66
CA TYR A 112 -18.09 0.38 5.22
C TYR A 112 -17.73 0.82 6.63
N MET A 113 -17.76 -0.09 7.59
CA MET A 113 -17.34 0.18 8.96
C MET A 113 -16.21 -0.75 9.35
N ASP A 114 -15.31 -0.24 10.17
CA ASP A 114 -14.18 -1.01 10.66
C ASP A 114 -13.52 -0.30 11.85
N GLU A 115 -12.68 -1.04 12.55
CA GLU A 115 -11.87 -0.54 13.65
C GLU A 115 -10.37 -0.66 13.36
N SER A 116 -9.60 0.33 13.79
CA SER A 116 -8.15 0.29 13.68
C SER A 116 -7.48 0.80 14.93
N GLY A 117 -6.36 0.18 15.29
CA GLY A 117 -5.56 0.55 16.44
C GLY A 117 -4.35 1.37 16.05
N PHE A 118 -4.20 2.51 16.71
CA PHE A 118 -3.06 3.40 16.57
C PHE A 118 -2.22 3.34 17.84
N GLU A 119 -0.96 2.96 17.70
CA GLU A 119 0.02 3.00 18.79
C GLU A 119 0.46 4.46 19.01
N ALA A 120 0.54 4.89 20.26
CA ALA A 120 0.94 6.25 20.61
C ALA A 120 2.42 6.52 20.31
N GLU A 121 3.27 5.50 20.46
CA GLU A 121 4.70 5.58 20.18
C GLU A 121 5.05 4.76 18.95
N THR A 122 5.42 5.42 17.86
CA THR A 122 5.95 4.77 16.66
C THR A 122 7.43 5.02 16.52
N ILE A 123 8.23 3.94 16.49
CA ILE A 123 9.68 4.03 16.26
C ILE A 123 9.93 4.49 14.82
N ARG A 124 10.84 5.46 14.65
CA ARG A 124 11.29 5.87 13.32
C ARG A 124 12.23 4.78 12.76
N PRO A 125 12.00 4.29 11.53
CA PRO A 125 12.83 3.21 10.97
C PRO A 125 14.27 3.62 10.70
N TYR A 126 14.55 4.93 10.59
CA TYR A 126 15.87 5.47 10.28
C TYR A 126 16.15 6.73 11.11
N GLY A 127 17.41 6.91 11.48
CA GLY A 127 17.95 8.11 12.11
C GLY A 127 19.29 8.49 11.46
N TYR A 128 19.74 9.72 11.71
CA TYR A 128 20.99 10.24 11.15
C TYR A 128 22.10 10.20 12.18
N VAL A 129 23.23 9.57 11.82
CA VAL A 129 24.41 9.43 12.68
C VAL A 129 25.66 9.38 11.78
N PRO A 130 26.85 9.84 12.24
CA PRO A 130 28.08 9.68 11.49
C PRO A 130 28.35 8.22 11.09
N ILE A 131 28.91 8.03 9.89
CA ILE A 131 29.22 6.71 9.34
C ILE A 131 30.09 5.92 10.32
N GLY A 132 29.71 4.68 10.59
CA GLY A 132 30.42 3.77 11.51
C GLY A 132 29.96 3.83 12.97
N LYS A 133 29.00 4.70 13.33
CA LYS A 133 28.39 4.74 14.67
C LYS A 133 26.95 4.21 14.66
N PRO A 134 26.49 3.54 15.73
CA PRO A 134 25.10 3.12 15.85
C PRO A 134 24.19 4.31 16.18
N CYS A 135 23.01 4.37 15.57
CA CYS A 135 21.93 5.24 16.00
C CYS A 135 21.18 4.54 17.14
N ILE A 136 21.38 4.99 18.38
CA ILE A 136 20.75 4.39 19.56
C ILE A 136 19.42 5.10 19.80
N ASP A 137 18.35 4.33 19.81
CA ASP A 137 17.01 4.77 20.19
C ASP A 137 16.55 3.94 21.39
N SER A 138 15.70 4.51 22.25
CA SER A 138 15.13 3.81 23.40
C SER A 138 13.61 3.69 23.22
N TYR A 139 13.11 2.46 23.31
CA TYR A 139 11.69 2.18 23.19
C TYR A 139 11.19 1.46 24.44
N ASN A 140 10.11 1.97 25.02
CA ASN A 140 9.49 1.36 26.19
C ASN A 140 8.52 0.25 25.75
N TRP A 141 9.02 -0.99 25.71
CA TRP A 141 8.22 -2.16 25.33
C TRP A 141 6.98 -2.41 26.22
N GLN A 142 6.94 -1.83 27.43
CA GLN A 142 5.86 -2.02 28.40
C GLN A 142 4.77 -0.94 28.29
N ALA A 143 5.10 0.28 27.86
CA ALA A 143 4.16 1.40 27.72
C ALA A 143 3.45 1.38 26.34
N LYS A 144 2.72 0.30 26.04
CA LYS A 144 1.92 0.21 24.81
C LYS A 144 0.59 0.94 24.96
N LYS A 145 0.62 2.27 25.02
CA LYS A 145 -0.62 3.05 24.93
C LYS A 145 -1.12 2.96 23.49
N ARG A 146 -2.29 2.33 23.30
CA ARG A 146 -2.94 2.15 22.00
C ARG A 146 -4.33 2.77 22.05
N THR A 147 -4.61 3.61 21.08
CA THR A 147 -5.94 4.18 20.86
C THR A 147 -6.60 3.41 19.74
N ASN A 148 -7.67 2.71 20.05
CA ASN A 148 -8.53 2.09 19.05
C ASN A 148 -9.52 3.13 18.53
N VAL A 149 -9.68 3.17 17.23
CA VAL A 149 -10.53 4.11 16.53
C VAL A 149 -11.58 3.32 15.76
N ILE A 150 -12.85 3.69 15.92
CA ILE A 150 -13.96 3.13 15.13
C ILE A 150 -14.46 4.22 14.21
N CYS A 151 -14.67 3.90 12.94
CA CYS A 151 -15.33 4.82 12.03
C CYS A 151 -16.06 4.10 10.90
N ALA A 152 -16.84 4.89 10.17
CA ALA A 152 -17.51 4.47 8.96
C ALA A 152 -16.99 5.27 7.74
N LEU A 153 -17.05 4.66 6.57
CA LEU A 153 -16.61 5.20 5.29
C LEU A 153 -17.77 5.20 4.31
N TYR A 154 -18.03 6.36 3.72
CA TYR A 154 -18.99 6.53 2.62
C TYR A 154 -18.36 7.34 1.48
N LYS A 155 -18.41 6.82 0.24
CA LYS A 155 -17.87 7.51 -0.97
C LYS A 155 -16.46 8.13 -0.77
N LYS A 156 -15.59 7.46 0.00
CA LYS A 156 -14.21 7.87 0.38
C LYS A 156 -14.09 8.87 1.55
N MET A 157 -15.20 9.30 2.14
CA MET A 157 -15.23 10.19 3.30
C MET A 157 -15.46 9.40 4.58
N LEU A 158 -14.64 9.64 5.59
CA LEU A 158 -14.80 9.05 6.92
C LEU A 158 -15.83 9.84 7.72
N PHE A 159 -16.60 9.16 8.56
CA PHE A 159 -17.59 9.76 9.45
C PHE A 159 -17.88 8.86 10.65
N ALA A 160 -18.67 9.36 11.61
CA ALA A 160 -19.02 8.65 12.84
C ALA A 160 -17.79 8.13 13.61
N LEU A 161 -16.80 9.00 13.76
CA LEU A 161 -15.50 8.68 14.33
C LEU A 161 -15.55 8.71 15.86
N ASP A 162 -15.06 7.66 16.52
CA ASP A 162 -14.88 7.62 17.98
C ASP A 162 -13.55 6.96 18.38
N TYR A 163 -13.03 7.36 19.55
CA TYR A 163 -11.72 6.96 20.07
C TYR A 163 -11.87 6.24 21.41
N PHE A 164 -11.15 5.14 21.57
CA PHE A 164 -11.17 4.32 22.78
C PHE A 164 -9.74 3.94 23.18
N GLU A 165 -9.36 4.19 24.43
CA GLU A 165 -8.05 3.75 24.97
C GLU A 165 -8.05 2.26 25.38
N GLN A 166 -9.20 1.59 25.25
CA GLN A 166 -9.40 0.19 25.58
C GLN A 166 -9.73 -0.67 24.35
N ASN A 167 -9.66 -1.99 24.51
CA ASN A 167 -10.10 -2.91 23.46
C ASN A 167 -11.60 -2.80 23.23
N ILE A 168 -11.98 -2.78 21.96
CA ILE A 168 -13.38 -2.69 21.55
C ILE A 168 -14.03 -4.05 21.81
N ASN A 169 -15.12 -4.03 22.56
CA ASN A 169 -15.96 -5.19 22.82
C ASN A 169 -17.36 -4.97 22.21
N SER A 170 -18.21 -5.99 22.27
CA SER A 170 -19.56 -5.90 21.71
C SER A 170 -20.45 -4.82 22.36
N HIS A 171 -20.13 -4.36 23.57
CA HIS A 171 -20.95 -3.37 24.30
C HIS A 171 -20.58 -1.96 23.84
N ILE A 172 -19.28 -1.64 23.84
CA ILE A 172 -18.73 -0.39 23.28
C ILE A 172 -19.17 -0.22 21.83
N PHE A 173 -19.06 -1.28 21.04
CA PHE A 173 -19.49 -1.25 19.65
C PHE A 173 -21.00 -1.05 19.49
N TYR A 174 -21.81 -1.64 20.38
CA TYR A 174 -23.26 -1.41 20.38
C TYR A 174 -23.60 0.04 20.71
N ASP A 175 -22.95 0.62 21.71
CA ASP A 175 -23.18 2.01 22.11
C ASP A 175 -22.73 2.97 21.01
N TRP A 176 -21.58 2.73 20.40
CA TRP A 176 -21.13 3.45 19.21
C TRP A 176 -22.15 3.38 18.06
N CYS A 177 -22.67 2.18 17.76
CA CYS A 177 -23.70 2.02 16.74
C CYS A 177 -24.95 2.86 17.05
N LYS A 178 -25.39 2.84 18.32
CA LYS A 178 -26.63 3.48 18.77
C LYS A 178 -26.50 5.01 18.82
N PHE A 179 -25.40 5.52 19.35
CA PHE A 179 -25.25 6.94 19.68
C PHE A 179 -24.46 7.73 18.64
N THR A 180 -23.59 7.08 17.86
CA THR A 180 -22.73 7.76 16.89
C THR A 180 -23.12 7.38 15.45
N LEU A 181 -23.13 6.08 15.12
CA LEU A 181 -23.36 5.65 13.74
C LEU A 181 -24.77 5.96 13.25
N ILE A 182 -25.81 5.48 13.95
CA ILE A 182 -27.21 5.63 13.51
C ILE A 182 -27.60 7.10 13.37
N PRO A 183 -27.29 8.00 14.33
CA PRO A 183 -27.59 9.43 14.17
C PRO A 183 -26.88 10.09 12.98
N SER A 184 -25.69 9.64 12.60
CA SER A 184 -24.97 10.15 11.43
C SER A 184 -25.51 9.61 10.09
N LEU A 185 -26.40 8.62 10.10
CA LEU A 185 -27.02 8.02 8.91
C LEU A 185 -28.40 8.64 8.63
N LYS A 186 -28.50 9.50 7.62
CA LYS A 186 -29.76 10.16 7.25
C LYS A 186 -30.73 9.28 6.47
N THR A 187 -30.22 8.25 5.80
CA THR A 187 -30.98 7.35 4.93
C THR A 187 -30.68 5.90 5.24
N LYS A 188 -31.64 5.01 4.94
CA LYS A 188 -31.43 3.56 4.99
C LYS A 188 -30.27 3.19 4.07
N CYS A 189 -29.33 2.42 4.58
CA CYS A 189 -28.10 2.06 3.88
C CYS A 189 -27.78 0.59 4.08
N VAL A 190 -26.82 0.10 3.28
CA VAL A 190 -26.19 -1.19 3.50
C VAL A 190 -24.90 -0.94 4.24
N ILE A 191 -24.77 -1.60 5.39
CA ILE A 191 -23.60 -1.51 6.23
C ILE A 191 -22.75 -2.77 6.03
N VAL A 192 -21.54 -2.55 5.55
CA VAL A 192 -20.54 -3.59 5.29
C VAL A 192 -19.61 -3.67 6.47
N MET A 193 -19.45 -4.89 7.02
CA MET A 193 -18.58 -5.16 8.16
C MET A 193 -17.87 -6.50 8.01
N ASP A 194 -16.73 -6.63 8.69
CA ASP A 194 -15.93 -7.84 8.71
C ASP A 194 -16.59 -8.94 9.59
N ASN A 195 -15.97 -10.11 9.68
CA ASN A 195 -16.54 -11.26 10.39
C ASN A 195 -16.16 -11.35 11.87
N ALA A 196 -15.65 -10.28 12.49
CA ALA A 196 -15.24 -10.30 13.89
C ALA A 196 -16.36 -10.78 14.82
N ARG A 197 -15.97 -11.49 15.89
CA ARG A 197 -16.92 -12.16 16.79
C ARG A 197 -17.90 -11.19 17.43
N PHE A 198 -17.47 -9.98 17.78
CA PHE A 198 -18.31 -8.99 18.43
C PHE A 198 -19.33 -8.33 17.49
N HIS A 199 -19.00 -8.17 16.20
CA HIS A 199 -19.96 -7.70 15.19
C HIS A 199 -21.14 -8.66 15.03
N LYS A 200 -20.90 -9.97 15.20
CA LYS A 200 -21.93 -11.01 15.06
C LYS A 200 -22.94 -11.05 16.21
N SER A 201 -22.86 -10.15 17.18
CA SER A 201 -23.87 -10.03 18.23
C SER A 201 -25.27 -9.84 17.65
N LYS A 202 -26.22 -10.69 18.05
CA LYS A 202 -27.64 -10.57 17.66
C LYS A 202 -28.23 -9.22 18.05
N ARG A 203 -27.75 -8.63 19.15
CA ARG A 203 -28.23 -7.33 19.66
C ARG A 203 -27.88 -6.19 18.70
N ILE A 204 -26.65 -6.18 18.18
CA ILE A 204 -26.18 -5.20 17.18
C ILE A 204 -26.97 -5.38 15.87
N GLN A 205 -27.12 -6.63 15.41
CA GLN A 205 -27.86 -6.92 14.17
C GLN A 205 -29.32 -6.45 14.25
N ARG A 206 -30.00 -6.72 15.38
CA ARG A 206 -31.38 -6.25 15.60
C ARG A 206 -31.48 -4.73 15.66
N LEU A 207 -30.51 -4.06 16.27
CA LEU A 207 -30.47 -2.60 16.33
C LEU A 207 -30.43 -2.01 14.91
N LEU A 208 -29.44 -2.39 14.10
CA LEU A 208 -29.29 -1.88 12.74
C LEU A 208 -30.51 -2.19 11.86
N ASN A 209 -31.03 -3.42 11.94
CA ASN A 209 -32.22 -3.83 11.19
C ASN A 209 -33.47 -3.06 11.61
N ARG A 210 -33.66 -2.77 12.91
CA ARG A 210 -34.81 -2.00 13.42
C ARG A 210 -34.82 -0.57 12.90
N HIS A 211 -33.65 0.03 12.70
CA HIS A 211 -33.49 1.34 12.06
C HIS A 211 -33.54 1.28 10.52
N GLY A 212 -33.78 0.09 9.94
CA GLY A 212 -33.97 -0.10 8.50
C GLY A 212 -32.68 -0.24 7.69
N HIS A 213 -31.53 -0.36 8.35
CA HIS A 213 -30.25 -0.63 7.69
C HIS A 213 -30.10 -2.13 7.41
N ARG A 214 -29.45 -2.48 6.30
CA ARG A 214 -29.19 -3.88 5.93
C ARG A 214 -27.72 -4.19 6.19
N ILE A 215 -27.42 -5.37 6.70
CA ILE A 215 -26.04 -5.79 6.98
C ILE A 215 -25.53 -6.67 5.84
N LEU A 216 -24.32 -6.39 5.38
CA LEU A 216 -23.61 -7.21 4.41
C LEU A 216 -22.23 -7.60 4.99
N TRP A 217 -22.00 -8.90 5.14
CA TRP A 217 -20.75 -9.42 5.68
C TRP A 217 -19.70 -9.54 4.59
N LEU A 218 -18.48 -9.06 4.86
CA LEU A 218 -17.34 -9.32 4.00
C LEU A 218 -17.03 -10.83 3.95
N PRO A 219 -16.52 -11.35 2.82
CA PRO A 219 -16.02 -12.71 2.79
C PRO A 219 -14.77 -12.84 3.68
N PRO A 220 -14.52 -14.02 4.27
CA PRO A 220 -13.32 -14.25 5.08
C PRO A 220 -12.04 -13.88 4.31
N TYR A 221 -11.06 -13.30 5.02
CA TYR A 221 -9.74 -12.92 4.49
C TYR A 221 -9.79 -12.04 3.23
N SER A 222 -10.77 -11.14 3.13
CA SER A 222 -11.00 -10.30 1.94
C SER A 222 -10.86 -8.81 2.24
N THR A 223 -9.71 -8.43 2.83
CA THR A 223 -9.38 -7.03 3.14
C THR A 223 -9.31 -6.17 1.88
N ASP A 224 -9.03 -6.76 0.71
CA ASP A 224 -9.05 -6.10 -0.59
C ASP A 224 -10.43 -5.53 -0.98
N LEU A 225 -11.51 -6.12 -0.44
CA LEU A 225 -12.89 -5.68 -0.68
C LEU A 225 -13.37 -4.65 0.35
N ASN A 226 -12.53 -4.31 1.34
CA ASN A 226 -12.84 -3.31 2.35
C ASN A 226 -12.07 -1.99 2.08
N PRO A 227 -12.68 -0.99 1.41
CA PRO A 227 -12.00 0.26 1.05
C PRO A 227 -11.50 1.08 2.25
N ILE A 228 -12.06 0.88 3.44
CA ILE A 228 -11.62 1.57 4.66
C ILE A 228 -10.21 1.14 5.11
N GLU A 229 -9.78 -0.07 4.78
CA GLU A 229 -8.42 -0.56 5.05
C GLU A 229 -7.35 0.29 4.36
N LYS A 230 -7.65 0.77 3.14
CA LYS A 230 -6.76 1.68 2.42
C LYS A 230 -6.68 3.04 3.11
N LYS A 231 -7.78 3.50 3.72
CA LYS A 231 -7.81 4.72 4.52
C LYS A 231 -7.04 4.55 5.82
N TRP A 232 -7.15 3.40 6.48
CA TRP A 232 -6.31 3.07 7.63
C TRP A 232 -4.84 3.06 7.30
N ALA A 233 -4.44 2.41 6.20
CA ALA A 233 -3.05 2.41 5.76
C ALA A 233 -2.52 3.83 5.49
N GLN A 234 -3.34 4.69 4.88
CA GLN A 234 -2.99 6.11 4.66
C GLN A 234 -2.81 6.85 5.99
N LEU A 235 -3.74 6.70 6.93
CA LEU A 235 -3.68 7.33 8.26
C LEU A 235 -2.47 6.87 9.06
N SER A 236 -2.22 5.56 9.10
CA SER A 236 -1.05 5.01 9.80
C SER A 236 0.26 5.51 9.19
N PHE A 237 0.31 5.71 7.87
CA PHE A 237 1.47 6.30 7.21
C PHE A 237 1.68 7.77 7.63
N CYS A 238 0.62 8.59 7.59
CA CYS A 238 0.70 10.00 8.01
C CYS A 238 1.07 10.16 9.50
N ALA A 239 0.51 9.32 10.37
CA ALA A 239 0.86 9.30 11.80
C ALA A 239 2.35 8.98 12.02
N LYS A 240 2.88 7.95 11.34
CA LYS A 240 4.30 7.56 11.42
C LYS A 240 5.26 8.56 10.76
N GLY A 241 4.80 9.27 9.74
CA GLY A 241 5.56 10.27 9.00
C GLY A 241 5.89 11.54 9.80
N GLY A 242 5.35 11.67 11.02
CA GLY A 242 5.56 12.83 11.88
C GLY A 242 4.75 14.05 11.46
N MET A 243 3.62 13.87 10.76
CA MET A 243 2.75 14.99 10.38
C MET A 243 1.94 15.49 11.59
N GLU A 244 1.47 14.60 12.47
CA GLU A 244 0.67 15.00 13.64
C GLU A 244 0.56 13.84 14.66
N ASN A 245 1.00 14.04 15.91
CA ASN A 245 0.84 13.05 16.99
C ASN A 245 -0.58 13.05 17.60
N ASN A 246 -1.41 14.01 17.20
CA ASN A 246 -2.78 14.18 17.65
C ASN A 246 -3.74 13.54 16.63
N LEU A 247 -4.28 12.36 16.97
CA LEU A 247 -5.22 11.63 16.12
C LEU A 247 -6.41 12.51 15.69
N PRO A 248 -7.16 13.18 16.60
CA PRO A 248 -8.21 14.13 16.22
C PRO A 248 -7.85 15.10 15.09
N ARG A 249 -6.67 15.72 15.17
CA ARG A 249 -6.22 16.66 14.14
C ARG A 249 -5.87 15.96 12.83
N LEU A 250 -5.25 14.78 12.89
CA LEU A 250 -5.00 13.96 11.70
C LEU A 250 -6.30 13.59 10.96
N PHE A 251 -7.36 13.21 11.68
CA PHE A 251 -8.65 12.89 11.06
C PHE A 251 -9.36 14.13 10.51
N HIS A 252 -9.22 15.28 11.16
CA HIS A 252 -9.73 16.55 10.67
C HIS A 252 -9.06 16.95 9.34
N ASP A 253 -7.73 16.90 9.27
CA ASP A 253 -6.96 17.29 8.07
C ASP A 253 -7.23 16.36 6.87
N MET A 254 -7.65 15.13 7.16
CA MET A 254 -8.06 14.14 6.15
C MET A 254 -9.50 14.33 5.64
N GLY A 255 -10.22 15.34 6.15
CA GLY A 255 -11.57 15.68 5.71
C GLY A 255 -12.65 14.73 6.24
N CYS A 256 -12.50 14.25 7.48
CA CYS A 256 -13.57 13.52 8.17
C CYS A 256 -14.80 14.43 8.35
N ILE A 257 -16.00 13.88 8.12
CA ILE A 257 -17.26 14.61 8.21
C ILE A 257 -18.13 14.09 9.36
N ASP A 258 -18.93 14.95 9.97
CA ASP A 258 -19.78 14.56 11.11
C ASP A 258 -20.98 13.71 10.69
N SER A 259 -21.50 13.94 9.48
CA SER A 259 -22.65 13.20 8.94
C SER A 259 -22.64 13.12 7.42
N ILE A 260 -23.25 12.06 6.88
CA ILE A 260 -23.44 11.95 5.44
C ILE A 260 -24.49 12.98 5.00
N LYS A 261 -24.10 13.95 4.17
CA LYS A 261 -25.05 14.71 3.34
C LYS A 261 -25.41 13.81 2.17
N THR A 262 -26.60 13.21 2.25
CA THR A 262 -27.19 12.42 1.16
C THR A 262 -27.95 13.33 0.23
#